data_AF-A0A849KDW8-F1
#
_entry.id   AF-A0A849KDW8-F1
#
_cell.length_a   1.000
_cell.length_b   1.000
_cell.length_c   1.000
_cell.angle_alpha   90.00
_cell.angle_beta   90.00
_cell.angle_gamma   90.00
#
_symmetry.space_group_name_H-M   'P 1'
#
loop_
_entity.id
_entity.type
_entity.pdbx_description
1 polymer ?
#
loop_
_entity_poly.entity_id
_entity_poly.type
_entity_poly.pdbx_seq_one_letter_code
_entity_poly.pdbx_strand_id
1 'polypeptide(L)'
;MNARVDHLLHEALELPDEERSALVVALLDSLEGSADPSISEAWRDEVRKRRASSPRRLRAAHCLGRREGALERSVMSFRVSLLPLAEEEIEEAFHWYFERSSFAADAFRVEVITAIDSLAEDPLMWPADSEAVRYYILRRFPYTIHYEVAGTEVIVLAVAHQRRRPGHWQDR
;
A
#
# COMPACT_ATOMS: atom_id res chain seq x y z
N MET A 1 -37.85 3.50 -8.84
CA MET A 1 -36.67 3.11 -8.03
C MET A 1 -37.02 1.88 -7.21
N ASN A 2 -36.04 1.04 -6.88
CA ASN A 2 -36.22 -0.24 -6.20
C ASN A 2 -36.30 0.03 -4.69
N ALA A 3 -37.42 -0.28 -4.03
CA ALA A 3 -37.66 0.07 -2.61
C ALA A 3 -36.55 -0.38 -1.65
N ARG A 4 -35.80 -1.43 -2.02
CA ARG A 4 -34.62 -1.91 -1.29
C ARG A 4 -33.43 -0.95 -1.39
N VAL A 5 -33.22 -0.33 -2.55
CA VAL A 5 -32.14 0.62 -2.79
C VAL A 5 -32.39 1.92 -2.01
N ASP A 6 -33.64 2.37 -1.94
CA ASP A 6 -34.01 3.59 -1.22
C ASP A 6 -33.80 3.44 0.29
N HIS A 7 -34.10 2.26 0.84
CA HIS A 7 -33.85 1.95 2.25
C HIS A 7 -32.35 1.95 2.58
N LEU A 8 -31.51 1.34 1.73
CA LEU A 8 -30.05 1.33 1.90
C LEU A 8 -29.43 2.73 1.78
N LEU A 9 -29.97 3.58 0.90
CA LEU A 9 -29.56 4.98 0.79
C LEU A 9 -29.88 5.76 2.07
N HIS A 10 -31.04 5.53 2.67
CA HIS A 10 -31.40 6.16 3.93
C HIS A 10 -30.46 5.74 5.06
N GLU A 11 -30.18 4.43 5.20
CA GLU A 11 -29.23 3.93 6.19
C GLU A 11 -27.82 4.50 6.00
N ALA A 12 -27.33 4.59 4.76
CA ALA A 12 -26.03 5.20 4.45
C ALA A 12 -25.95 6.70 4.80
N LEU A 13 -27.07 7.41 4.70
CA LEU A 13 -27.17 8.84 5.05
C LEU A 13 -27.30 9.08 6.56
N GLU A 14 -27.68 8.08 7.34
CA GLU A 14 -27.70 8.16 8.81
C GLU A 14 -26.33 7.87 9.45
N LEU A 15 -25.37 7.32 8.69
CA LEU A 15 -24.01 7.07 9.19
C LEU A 15 -23.29 8.38 9.58
N PRO A 16 -22.36 8.34 10.55
CA PRO A 16 -21.38 9.40 10.75
C PRO A 16 -20.59 9.69 9.47
N ASP A 17 -20.10 10.92 9.29
CA ASP A 17 -19.40 11.32 8.06
C ASP A 17 -18.21 10.41 7.71
N GLU A 18 -17.45 9.96 8.71
CA GLU A 18 -16.34 9.03 8.50
C GLU A 18 -16.81 7.66 7.99
N GLU A 19 -17.89 7.11 8.56
CA GLU A 19 -18.44 5.80 8.19
C GLU A 19 -19.12 5.85 6.83
N ARG A 20 -19.79 6.95 6.51
CA ARG A 20 -20.34 7.21 5.18
C ARG A 20 -19.24 7.33 4.13
N SER A 21 -18.16 8.06 4.41
CA SER A 21 -16.99 8.12 3.51
C SER A 21 -16.36 6.75 3.30
N ALA A 22 -16.21 5.95 4.37
CA ALA A 22 -15.70 4.59 4.28
C ALA A 22 -16.61 3.67 3.43
N LEU A 23 -17.93 3.79 3.60
CA LEU A 23 -18.93 3.06 2.81
C LEU A 23 -18.86 3.45 1.32
N VAL A 24 -18.72 4.75 1.01
CA VAL A 24 -18.55 5.24 -0.36
C VAL A 24 -17.27 4.69 -0.98
N VAL A 25 -16.15 4.69 -0.24
CA VAL A 25 -14.88 4.10 -0.71
C VAL A 25 -15.05 2.60 -0.97
N ALA A 26 -15.67 1.86 -0.06
CA ALA A 26 -15.91 0.43 -0.20
C ALA A 26 -16.82 0.10 -1.39
N LEU A 27 -17.85 0.92 -1.65
CA LEU A 27 -18.74 0.78 -2.79
C LEU A 27 -18.05 1.12 -4.10
N LEU A 28 -17.30 2.24 -4.15
CA LEU A 28 -16.52 2.62 -5.33
C LEU A 28 -15.51 1.54 -5.69
N ASP A 29 -14.78 1.04 -4.70
CA ASP A 29 -13.84 -0.05 -4.89
C ASP A 29 -14.58 -1.31 -5.37
N SER A 30 -15.69 -1.71 -4.71
CA SER A 30 -16.49 -2.88 -5.09
C SER A 30 -17.00 -2.85 -6.54
N LEU A 31 -17.17 -1.66 -7.12
CA LEU A 31 -17.58 -1.48 -8.51
C LEU A 31 -16.41 -1.63 -9.50
N GLU A 32 -15.15 -1.54 -9.04
CA GLU A 32 -13.94 -1.63 -9.87
C GLU A 32 -13.45 -3.07 -10.16
N GLY A 33 -14.19 -4.11 -9.78
CA GLY A 33 -14.01 -5.50 -10.28
C GLY A 33 -13.28 -6.47 -9.33
N SER A 34 -13.47 -7.79 -9.53
CA SER A 34 -12.85 -8.84 -8.68
C SER A 34 -11.34 -8.92 -8.89
N ALA A 35 -10.57 -9.25 -7.84
CA ALA A 35 -9.12 -9.45 -7.90
C ALA A 35 -8.72 -10.45 -9.00
N ASP A 36 -8.31 -9.93 -10.16
CA ASP A 36 -7.77 -10.70 -11.27
C ASP A 36 -6.33 -11.11 -10.92
N PRO A 37 -6.00 -12.42 -10.88
CA PRO A 37 -4.64 -12.90 -10.66
C PRO A 37 -3.60 -12.26 -11.59
N SER A 38 -4.00 -11.84 -12.79
CA SER A 38 -3.12 -11.16 -13.76
C SER A 38 -2.62 -9.81 -13.28
N ILE A 39 -3.39 -9.10 -12.44
CA ILE A 39 -3.02 -7.79 -11.89
C ILE A 39 -1.96 -7.96 -10.82
N SER A 40 -2.15 -8.94 -9.93
CA SER A 40 -1.15 -9.28 -8.91
C SER A 40 0.16 -9.75 -9.53
N GLU A 41 0.10 -10.49 -10.65
CA GLU A 41 1.28 -10.87 -11.43
C GLU A 41 1.97 -9.68 -12.10
N ALA A 42 1.20 -8.79 -12.71
CA ALA A 42 1.75 -7.57 -13.33
C ALA A 42 2.51 -6.71 -12.30
N TRP A 43 1.96 -6.57 -11.07
CA TRP A 43 2.66 -5.88 -9.99
C TRP A 43 3.91 -6.63 -9.51
N ARG A 44 3.88 -7.95 -9.39
CA ARG A 44 5.08 -8.75 -9.06
C ARG A 44 6.20 -8.53 -10.08
N ASP A 45 5.86 -8.57 -11.38
CA ASP A 45 6.83 -8.36 -12.44
C ASP A 45 7.36 -6.92 -12.47
N GLU A 46 6.49 -5.93 -12.24
CA GLU A 46 6.89 -4.54 -12.16
C GLU A 46 7.83 -4.27 -10.97
N VAL A 47 7.50 -4.78 -9.79
CA VAL A 47 8.35 -4.68 -8.61
C VAL A 47 9.71 -5.35 -8.87
N ARG A 48 9.74 -6.52 -9.53
CA ARG A 48 10.98 -7.18 -9.93
C ARG A 48 11.82 -6.32 -10.87
N LYS A 49 11.19 -5.66 -11.86
CA LYS A 49 11.87 -4.74 -12.78
C LYS A 49 12.46 -3.54 -12.06
N ARG A 50 11.68 -2.85 -11.22
CA ARG A 50 12.11 -1.67 -10.43
C ARG A 50 13.27 -1.99 -9.52
N ARG A 51 13.23 -3.17 -8.88
CA ARG A 51 14.32 -3.66 -8.06
C ARG A 51 15.60 -3.91 -8.87
N ALA A 52 15.47 -4.49 -10.07
CA ALA A 52 16.61 -4.76 -10.94
C ALA A 52 17.27 -3.48 -11.51
N SER A 53 16.47 -2.44 -11.75
CA SER A 53 16.91 -1.15 -12.31
C SER A 53 17.34 -0.13 -11.26
N SER A 54 16.98 -0.32 -9.98
CA SER A 54 17.37 0.60 -8.90
C SER A 54 18.91 0.60 -8.70
N PRO A 55 19.57 1.78 -8.84
CA PRO A 55 21.02 1.90 -8.67
C PRO A 55 21.46 1.71 -7.22
N ARG A 56 20.53 1.72 -6.26
CA ARG A 56 20.75 1.31 -4.86
C ARG A 56 20.92 -0.22 -4.76
N ARG A 57 21.85 -0.79 -5.54
CA ARG A 57 22.38 -2.13 -5.30
C ARG A 57 23.23 -2.09 -4.03
N LEU A 58 22.57 -2.22 -2.88
CA LEU A 58 23.28 -2.57 -1.67
C LEU A 58 23.50 -4.07 -1.66
N ARG A 59 24.77 -4.44 -1.71
CA ARG A 59 25.28 -5.79 -1.49
C ARG A 59 24.63 -6.37 -0.24
N ALA A 60 23.72 -7.31 -0.39
CA ALA A 60 23.36 -8.26 0.67
C ALA A 60 24.54 -9.23 0.85
N ALA A 61 25.71 -8.71 1.24
CA ALA A 61 26.75 -9.52 1.82
C ALA A 61 26.51 -9.51 3.33
N HIS A 62 25.94 -10.62 3.79
CA HIS A 62 26.20 -11.16 5.12
C HIS A 62 25.45 -10.53 6.31
N CYS A 63 24.30 -11.12 6.66
CA CYS A 63 23.98 -11.45 8.05
C CYS A 63 23.36 -12.85 8.09
N LEU A 64 24.25 -13.83 8.28
CA LEU A 64 23.94 -15.21 8.66
C LEU A 64 23.23 -15.26 10.02
N GLY A 65 22.45 -16.31 10.25
CA GLY A 65 22.56 -17.05 11.50
C GLY A 65 21.42 -16.91 12.51
N ARG A 66 20.48 -17.86 12.40
CA ARG A 66 19.93 -18.68 13.49
C ARG A 66 20.31 -18.30 14.97
N ARG A 67 19.24 -17.97 15.72
CA ARG A 67 18.88 -18.27 17.13
C ARG A 67 19.39 -17.41 18.31
N GLU A 68 18.39 -17.25 19.20
CA GLU A 68 18.42 -17.13 20.67
C GLU A 68 18.74 -15.78 21.30
N GLY A 69 17.75 -15.26 22.03
CA GLY A 69 17.89 -14.11 22.91
C GLY A 69 16.68 -13.20 22.86
N ALA A 70 15.71 -13.43 23.73
CA ALA A 70 14.69 -12.44 24.05
C ALA A 70 15.36 -11.20 24.66
N LEU A 71 14.78 -10.03 24.36
CA LEU A 71 15.03 -8.72 24.98
C LEU A 71 16.35 -8.04 24.60
N GLU A 72 16.30 -7.25 23.53
CA GLU A 72 16.68 -5.84 23.55
C GLU A 72 16.15 -5.18 22.27
N ARG A 73 14.93 -4.62 22.35
CA ARG A 73 14.40 -3.72 21.32
C ARG A 73 15.20 -2.42 21.41
N SER A 74 16.41 -2.42 20.88
CA SER A 74 17.08 -1.17 20.53
C SER A 74 16.17 -0.46 19.55
N VAL A 75 15.81 0.79 19.85
CA VAL A 75 14.96 1.65 19.02
C VAL A 75 15.72 1.95 17.72
N MET A 76 15.76 0.98 16.82
CA MET A 76 16.33 1.09 15.50
C MET A 76 15.21 1.59 14.61
N SER A 77 15.04 2.91 14.56
CA SER A 77 14.17 3.52 13.56
C SER A 77 14.84 3.36 12.19
N PHE A 78 14.19 2.63 11.31
CA PHE A 78 14.63 2.48 9.93
C PHE A 78 14.31 3.76 9.15
N ARG A 79 15.23 4.17 8.29
CA ARG A 79 14.93 5.26 7.33
C ARG A 79 14.05 4.68 6.24
N VAL A 80 12.89 5.27 5.98
CA VAL A 80 12.07 4.91 4.82
C VAL A 80 12.42 5.82 3.64
N SER A 81 12.62 5.24 2.47
CA SER A 81 12.73 5.95 1.20
C SER A 81 11.75 5.39 0.17
N LEU A 82 11.15 6.28 -0.62
CA LEU A 82 10.22 5.93 -1.68
C LEU A 82 10.96 5.99 -3.03
N LEU A 83 10.71 5.02 -3.91
CA LEU A 83 11.08 5.20 -5.31
C LEU A 83 10.17 6.27 -5.95
N PRO A 84 10.67 7.05 -6.94
CA PRO A 84 9.86 8.09 -7.58
C PRO A 84 8.51 7.59 -8.10
N LEU A 85 8.48 6.41 -8.72
CA LEU A 85 7.23 5.80 -9.20
C LEU A 85 6.26 5.42 -8.04
N ALA A 86 6.79 5.12 -6.86
CA ALA A 86 5.95 4.87 -5.69
C ALA A 86 5.37 6.17 -5.11
N GLU A 87 6.09 7.30 -5.21
CA GLU A 87 5.55 8.61 -4.87
C GLU A 87 4.43 9.01 -5.84
N GLU A 88 4.64 8.82 -7.15
CA GLU A 88 3.62 9.06 -8.19
C GLU A 88 2.35 8.21 -7.95
N GLU A 89 2.51 6.95 -7.54
CA GLU A 89 1.39 6.06 -7.20
C GLU A 89 0.56 6.57 -6.01
N ILE A 90 1.22 7.10 -4.98
CA ILE A 90 0.55 7.70 -3.82
C ILE A 90 -0.15 8.99 -4.23
N GLU A 91 0.50 9.82 -5.03
CA GLU A 91 -0.04 11.10 -5.49
C GLU A 91 -1.26 10.88 -6.39
N GLU A 92 -1.20 9.95 -7.35
CA GLU A 92 -2.35 9.60 -8.18
C GLU A 92 -3.52 9.09 -7.35
N ALA A 93 -3.25 8.17 -6.42
CA ALA A 93 -4.27 7.63 -5.53
C ALA A 93 -4.95 8.76 -4.73
N PHE A 94 -4.15 9.66 -4.16
CA PHE A 94 -4.66 10.81 -3.42
C PHE A 94 -5.54 11.70 -4.31
N HIS A 95 -5.08 12.07 -5.50
CA HIS A 95 -5.86 12.88 -6.44
C HIS A 95 -7.16 12.20 -6.85
N TRP A 96 -7.12 10.90 -7.14
CA TRP A 96 -8.29 10.13 -7.50
C TRP A 96 -9.36 10.15 -6.41
N TYR A 97 -8.96 9.99 -5.15
CA TYR A 97 -9.87 10.10 -4.01
C TYR A 97 -10.31 11.56 -3.80
N PHE A 98 -9.42 12.53 -3.95
CA PHE A 98 -9.71 13.95 -3.72
C PHE A 98 -10.77 14.50 -4.65
N GLU A 99 -10.74 14.12 -5.94
CA GLU A 99 -11.77 14.45 -6.92
C GLU A 99 -13.18 13.99 -6.52
N ARG A 100 -13.27 12.94 -5.69
CA ARG A 100 -14.54 12.32 -5.27
C ARG A 100 -14.95 12.76 -3.87
N SER A 101 -14.00 12.84 -2.94
CA SER A 101 -14.20 13.22 -1.55
C SER A 101 -12.87 13.61 -0.91
N SER A 102 -12.77 14.86 -0.44
CA SER A 102 -11.61 15.32 0.33
C SER A 102 -11.40 14.50 1.60
N PHE A 103 -12.48 14.08 2.28
CA PHE A 103 -12.40 13.21 3.46
C PHE A 103 -11.81 11.83 3.14
N ALA A 104 -12.16 11.25 1.99
CA ALA A 104 -11.57 9.97 1.56
C ALA A 104 -10.07 10.11 1.23
N ALA A 105 -9.68 11.23 0.60
CA ALA A 105 -8.28 11.53 0.30
C ALA A 105 -7.44 11.72 1.57
N ASP A 106 -7.97 12.45 2.56
CA ASP A 106 -7.32 12.62 3.85
C ASP A 106 -7.21 11.29 4.61
N ALA A 107 -8.27 10.47 4.60
CA ALA A 107 -8.23 9.14 5.20
C ALA A 107 -7.18 8.23 4.53
N PHE A 108 -7.07 8.27 3.19
CA PHE A 108 -6.04 7.56 2.44
C PHE A 108 -4.63 8.00 2.83
N ARG A 109 -4.41 9.32 2.85
CA ARG A 109 -3.12 9.91 3.24
C ARG A 109 -2.72 9.49 4.66
N VAL A 110 -3.62 9.57 5.62
CA VAL A 110 -3.36 9.18 7.03
C VAL A 110 -2.97 7.70 7.10
N GLU A 111 -3.66 6.84 6.36
CA GLU A 111 -3.38 5.41 6.36
C GLU A 111 -2.04 5.05 5.72
N VAL A 112 -1.68 5.71 4.61
CA VAL A 112 -0.36 5.54 3.97
C VAL A 112 0.76 5.99 4.92
N ILE A 113 0.62 7.14 5.57
CA ILE A 113 1.61 7.63 6.55
C ILE A 113 1.74 6.64 7.71
N THR A 114 0.61 6.19 8.28
CA THR A 114 0.61 5.20 9.38
C THR A 114 1.30 3.90 8.98
N ALA A 115 1.09 3.45 7.74
CA ALA A 115 1.77 2.27 7.22
C ALA A 115 3.28 2.51 7.08
N ILE A 116 3.71 3.66 6.54
CA ILE A 116 5.12 4.03 6.42
C ILE A 116 5.79 4.12 7.80
N ASP A 117 5.13 4.72 8.79
CA ASP A 117 5.63 4.80 10.17
C ASP A 117 5.79 3.39 10.77
N SER A 118 4.84 2.50 10.52
CA SER A 118 4.95 1.09 10.95
C SER A 118 6.12 0.38 10.29
N LEU A 119 6.41 0.67 9.02
CA LEU A 119 7.60 0.16 8.33
C LEU A 119 8.90 0.74 8.89
N ALA A 120 8.89 1.99 9.36
CA ALA A 120 10.05 2.59 10.03
C ALA A 120 10.34 1.95 11.38
N GLU A 121 9.31 1.47 12.08
CA GLU A 121 9.44 0.85 13.41
C GLU A 121 9.83 -0.64 13.35
N ASP A 122 9.13 -1.43 12.53
CA ASP A 122 9.37 -2.87 12.42
C ASP A 122 9.13 -3.40 10.99
N PRO A 123 10.06 -3.13 10.05
CA PRO A 123 9.92 -3.59 8.67
C PRO A 123 10.17 -5.10 8.52
N LEU A 124 10.63 -5.79 9.56
CA LEU A 124 10.90 -7.22 9.51
C LEU A 124 9.71 -8.06 9.97
N MET A 125 8.65 -7.42 10.51
CA MET A 125 7.43 -8.06 11.00
C MET A 125 6.72 -8.93 9.94
N TRP A 126 6.69 -8.49 8.67
CA TRP A 126 6.03 -9.22 7.58
C TRP A 126 6.98 -10.12 6.82
N PRO A 127 6.67 -11.40 6.58
CA PRO A 127 7.58 -12.31 5.89
C PRO A 127 7.93 -11.80 4.50
N ALA A 128 9.19 -11.98 4.10
CA ALA A 128 9.64 -11.70 2.75
C ALA A 128 9.36 -12.90 1.83
N ASP A 129 9.10 -12.62 0.56
CA ASP A 129 8.99 -13.64 -0.48
C ASP A 129 10.37 -14.19 -0.89
N SER A 130 10.38 -15.10 -1.89
CA SER A 130 11.62 -15.69 -2.42
C SER A 130 12.60 -14.67 -3.00
N GLU A 131 12.14 -13.47 -3.32
CA GLU A 131 12.92 -12.37 -3.85
C GLU A 131 13.34 -11.38 -2.76
N ALA A 132 13.09 -11.66 -1.47
CA ALA A 132 13.30 -10.74 -0.35
C ALA A 132 12.44 -9.46 -0.38
N VAL A 133 11.36 -9.47 -1.16
CA VAL A 133 10.36 -8.39 -1.17
C VAL A 133 9.31 -8.70 -0.11
N ARG A 134 8.91 -7.66 0.63
CA ARG A 134 7.84 -7.71 1.62
C ARG A 134 6.66 -6.90 1.13
N TYR A 135 5.48 -7.21 1.63
CA TYR A 135 4.26 -6.51 1.30
C TYR A 135 3.47 -6.15 2.56
N TYR A 136 2.92 -4.94 2.56
CA TYR A 136 1.99 -4.45 3.57
C TYR A 136 0.69 -4.08 2.88
N ILE A 137 -0.41 -4.72 3.27
CA ILE A 137 -1.73 -4.45 2.71
C ILE A 137 -2.38 -3.34 3.55
N LEU A 138 -2.80 -2.25 2.90
CA LEU A 138 -3.61 -1.24 3.57
C LEU A 138 -4.95 -1.85 4.01
N ARG A 139 -5.42 -1.45 5.18
CA ARG A 139 -6.61 -2.02 5.84
C ARG A 139 -7.91 -1.47 5.25
N ARG A 140 -8.02 -0.16 4.99
CA ARG A 140 -9.25 0.47 4.49
C ARG A 140 -9.22 0.71 2.98
N PHE A 141 -8.03 0.69 2.38
CA PHE A 141 -7.85 0.98 0.96
C PHE A 141 -7.30 -0.23 0.21
N PRO A 142 -7.69 -0.44 -1.06
CA PRO A 142 -7.29 -1.58 -1.88
C PRO A 142 -5.86 -1.41 -2.42
N TYR A 143 -4.90 -1.05 -1.57
CA TYR A 143 -3.51 -0.83 -1.94
C TYR A 143 -2.58 -1.74 -1.16
N THR A 144 -1.48 -2.12 -1.79
CA THR A 144 -0.42 -2.95 -1.22
C THR A 144 0.91 -2.24 -1.39
N ILE A 145 1.57 -1.93 -0.28
CA ILE A 145 2.92 -1.36 -0.27
C ILE A 145 3.92 -2.50 -0.42
N HIS A 146 4.64 -2.53 -1.54
CA HIS A 146 5.77 -3.42 -1.76
C HIS A 146 7.06 -2.73 -1.36
N TYR A 147 7.86 -3.36 -0.50
CA TYR A 147 9.10 -2.80 0.01
C TYR A 147 10.18 -3.86 0.20
N GLU A 148 11.42 -3.41 0.27
CA GLU A 148 12.56 -4.23 0.68
C GLU A 148 13.32 -3.56 1.84
N VAL A 149 14.08 -4.36 2.59
CA VAL A 149 14.90 -3.87 3.71
C VAL A 149 16.37 -4.06 3.38
N ALA A 150 17.13 -2.97 3.35
CA ALA A 150 18.54 -2.93 3.04
C ALA A 150 19.32 -2.28 4.20
N GLY A 151 19.89 -3.10 5.09
CA GLY A 151 20.56 -2.61 6.29
C GLY A 151 19.58 -1.92 7.23
N THR A 152 19.69 -0.60 7.37
CA THR A 152 18.80 0.26 8.19
C THR A 152 17.87 1.14 7.33
N GLU A 153 17.72 0.81 6.05
CA GLU A 153 16.85 1.51 5.11
C GLU A 153 15.73 0.59 4.65
N VAL A 154 14.50 1.11 4.62
CA VAL A 154 13.33 0.50 3.99
C VAL A 154 13.11 1.23 2.68
N ILE A 155 13.11 0.49 1.58
CA ILE A 155 12.92 1.04 0.25
C ILE A 155 11.53 0.60 -0.23
N VAL A 156 10.60 1.55 -0.34
CA VAL A 156 9.28 1.32 -0.91
C VAL A 156 9.40 1.30 -2.43
N LEU A 157 9.14 0.14 -3.02
CA LEU A 157 9.28 -0.15 -4.44
C LEU A 157 8.02 0.24 -5.24
N ALA A 158 6.85 0.03 -4.64
CA ALA A 158 5.56 0.35 -5.23
C ALA A 158 4.45 0.47 -4.18
N VAL A 159 3.44 1.29 -4.45
CA VAL A 159 2.15 1.34 -3.76
C VAL A 159 1.07 0.87 -4.76
N ALA A 160 0.86 -0.44 -4.76
CA ALA A 160 0.12 -1.15 -5.80
C ALA A 160 -1.38 -1.18 -5.53
N HIS A 161 -2.20 -0.63 -6.43
CA HIS A 161 -3.64 -0.83 -6.40
C HIS A 161 -4.00 -2.29 -6.76
N GLN A 162 -4.77 -2.97 -5.91
CA GLN A 162 -5.06 -4.40 -6.03
C GLN A 162 -5.90 -4.76 -7.27
N ARG A 163 -6.61 -3.78 -7.84
CA ARG A 163 -7.49 -3.94 -9.01
C ARG A 163 -7.06 -3.17 -10.26
N ARG A 164 -5.89 -2.53 -10.24
CA ARG A 164 -5.38 -1.78 -11.40
C ARG A 164 -3.96 -2.20 -11.72
N ARG A 165 -3.61 -2.20 -13.00
CA ARG A 165 -2.26 -2.56 -13.45
C ARG A 165 -1.26 -1.44 -13.10
N PRO A 166 0.03 -1.77 -12.94
CA PRO A 166 1.06 -0.75 -12.82
C PRO A 166 1.05 0.20 -14.03
N GLY A 167 1.31 1.49 -13.80
CA GLY A 167 1.39 2.50 -14.85
C GLY A 167 0.04 2.92 -15.46
N HIS A 168 -1.10 2.46 -14.92
CA HIS A 168 -2.42 2.80 -15.46
C HIS A 168 -2.75 4.31 -15.46
N TRP A 169 -1.99 5.11 -14.73
CA TRP A 169 -2.10 6.56 -14.66
C TRP A 169 -1.23 7.30 -15.69
N GLN A 170 -0.25 6.63 -16.30
CA GLN A 170 0.70 7.27 -17.22
C GLN A 170 0.08 7.60 -18.59
N ASP A 171 -1.05 6.98 -18.92
CA ASP A 171 -1.77 7.20 -20.19
C ASP A 171 -2.83 8.32 -20.11
N ARG A 172 -2.81 9.17 -19.08
CA ARG A 172 -3.83 10.22 -18.84
C ARG A 172 -3.37 11.64 -19.22
#